data_AF-A0A2H9SL54-F1
#
_entry.id   AF-A0A2H9SL54-F1
#
_cell.length_a   1.000
_cell.length_b   1.000
_cell.length_c   1.000
_cell.angle_alpha   90.00
_cell.angle_beta   90.00
_cell.angle_gamma   90.00
#
_symmetry.space_group_name_H-M   'P 1'
#
loop_
_entity.id
_entity.type
_entity.pdbx_description
1 polymer ?
#
loop_
_entity_poly.entity_id
_entity_poly.type
_entity_poly.pdbx_seq_one_letter_code
_entity_poly.pdbx_strand_id
1 'polypeptide(L)'
;MFRFLLSIIALCVLSSCSVVMAAKREGTSLDKVQGCRTRGQFLSSGAKVISSERLSCGDLVEVYQFQKERGSAARAFMHGLLDVSTCGLWEVVGTPIEACIGKNGCFSLKVFYDCDENIKKIELL
;
A
#
# COMPACT_ATOMS: atom_id res chain seq x y z
N MET A 1 20.01 -16.74 -35.75
CA MET A 1 20.24 -15.38 -35.20
C MET A 1 18.94 -14.68 -34.83
N PHE A 2 17.96 -14.56 -35.75
CA PHE A 2 16.68 -13.88 -35.50
C PHE A 2 15.85 -14.45 -34.34
N ARG A 3 15.80 -15.79 -34.19
CA ARG A 3 15.12 -16.48 -33.07
C ARG A 3 15.74 -16.18 -31.70
N PHE A 4 17.06 -16.02 -31.62
CA PHE A 4 17.74 -15.64 -30.37
C PHE A 4 17.51 -14.17 -30.04
N LEU A 5 17.53 -13.29 -31.05
CA LEU A 5 17.23 -11.86 -30.87
C LEU A 5 15.80 -11.64 -30.32
N LEU A 6 14.83 -12.39 -30.85
CA LEU A 6 13.43 -12.31 -30.42
C LEU A 6 13.24 -12.80 -28.97
N SER A 7 14.00 -13.82 -28.56
CA SER A 7 14.00 -14.33 -27.19
C SER A 7 14.60 -13.35 -26.18
N ILE A 8 15.66 -12.63 -26.56
CA ILE A 8 16.30 -11.61 -25.71
C ILE A 8 15.38 -10.40 -25.53
N ILE A 9 14.73 -9.95 -26.61
CA ILE A 9 13.77 -8.84 -26.55
C ILE A 9 12.58 -9.21 -25.66
N ALA A 10 12.06 -10.44 -25.75
CA ALA A 10 10.97 -10.90 -24.89
C ALA A 10 11.34 -10.91 -23.40
N LEU A 11 12.58 -11.31 -23.05
CA LEU A 11 13.08 -11.30 -21.67
C LEU A 11 13.19 -9.86 -21.11
N CYS A 12 13.66 -8.89 -21.91
CA CYS A 12 13.76 -7.50 -21.46
C CYS A 12 12.40 -6.83 -21.17
N VAL A 13 11.35 -7.20 -21.91
CA VAL A 13 10.01 -6.63 -21.73
C VAL A 13 9.37 -7.12 -20.41
N LEU A 14 9.68 -8.33 -19.96
CA LEU A 14 9.12 -8.90 -18.73
C LEU A 14 9.69 -8.22 -17.46
N SER A 15 10.99 -7.91 -17.41
CA SER A 15 11.63 -7.21 -16.28
C SER A 15 11.08 -5.78 -16.09
N SER A 16 10.67 -5.15 -17.19
CA SER A 16 10.14 -3.78 -17.18
C SER A 16 8.84 -3.66 -16.39
N CYS A 17 8.02 -4.71 -16.31
CA CYS A 17 6.74 -4.70 -15.61
C CYS A 17 6.89 -4.69 -14.08
N SER A 18 7.88 -5.40 -13.54
CA SER A 18 8.10 -5.50 -12.10
C SER A 18 8.62 -4.20 -11.50
N VAL A 19 9.55 -3.54 -12.19
CA VAL A 19 10.10 -2.23 -11.78
C VAL A 19 8.99 -1.18 -11.69
N VAL A 20 8.08 -1.16 -12.65
CA VAL A 20 6.92 -0.25 -12.64
C VAL A 20 6.00 -0.54 -11.45
N MET A 21 5.76 -1.81 -11.14
CA MET A 21 4.93 -2.22 -10.00
C MET A 21 5.60 -1.88 -8.66
N ALA A 22 6.92 -2.01 -8.55
CA ALA A 22 7.70 -1.63 -7.37
C ALA A 22 7.79 -0.11 -7.15
N ALA A 23 7.75 0.68 -8.24
CA ALA A 23 7.79 2.13 -8.20
C ALA A 23 6.43 2.75 -7.87
N LYS A 24 5.33 2.11 -8.30
CA LYS A 24 3.97 2.57 -8.07
C LYS A 24 3.69 2.63 -6.57
N ARG A 25 3.45 3.84 -6.06
CA ARG A 25 3.07 4.07 -4.66
C ARG A 25 1.55 4.01 -4.55
N GLU A 26 1.02 2.92 -4.01
CA GLU A 26 -0.41 2.80 -3.71
C GLU A 26 -0.62 2.64 -2.20
N GLY A 27 -1.56 3.39 -1.63
CA GLY A 27 -1.90 3.37 -0.20
C GLY A 27 -1.77 4.76 0.46
N THR A 28 -2.03 4.79 1.77
CA THR A 28 -2.03 6.02 2.57
C THR A 28 -1.08 5.85 3.77
N SER A 29 -0.28 6.88 4.05
CA SER A 29 0.65 6.94 5.18
C SER A 29 -0.05 7.38 6.47
N LEU A 30 0.44 6.91 7.62
CA LEU A 30 -0.09 7.26 8.94
C LEU A 30 -0.09 8.78 9.19
N ASP A 31 0.95 9.49 8.76
CA ASP A 31 1.04 10.96 8.85
C ASP A 31 -0.11 11.68 8.13
N LYS A 32 -0.51 11.21 6.94
CA LYS A 32 -1.65 11.78 6.20
C LYS A 32 -2.96 11.54 6.96
N VAL A 33 -3.09 10.40 7.63
CA VAL A 33 -4.28 10.06 8.40
C VAL A 33 -4.34 10.82 9.73
N GLN A 34 -3.21 11.03 10.40
CA GLN A 34 -3.15 11.84 11.63
C GLN A 34 -3.48 13.31 11.38
N GLY A 35 -3.21 13.83 10.18
CA GLY A 35 -3.59 15.17 9.77
C GLY A 35 -5.10 15.35 9.47
N CYS A 36 -5.87 14.26 9.39
CA CYS A 36 -7.29 14.33 9.10
C CYS A 36 -8.08 14.79 10.33
N ARG A 37 -8.94 15.80 10.15
CA ARG A 37 -9.74 16.37 11.25
C ARG A 37 -11.23 16.04 11.18
N THR A 38 -11.72 15.59 10.03
CA THR A 38 -13.14 15.31 9.80
C THR A 38 -13.34 13.91 9.23
N ARG A 39 -14.50 13.33 9.51
CA ARG A 39 -14.91 12.02 8.99
C ARG A 39 -14.84 11.93 7.47
N GLY A 40 -15.26 12.98 6.77
CA GLY A 40 -15.17 13.07 5.32
C GLY A 40 -13.73 12.94 4.80
N GLN A 41 -12.77 13.56 5.48
CA GLN A 41 -11.36 13.50 5.11
C GLN A 41 -10.75 12.11 5.31
N PHE A 42 -11.17 11.39 6.37
CA PHE A 42 -10.82 9.98 6.58
C PHE A 42 -11.31 9.11 5.42
N LEU A 43 -12.58 9.25 5.04
CA LEU A 43 -13.18 8.50 3.93
C LEU A 43 -12.52 8.83 2.58
N SER A 44 -12.23 10.10 2.31
CA SER A 44 -11.52 10.53 1.10
C SER A 44 -10.07 10.04 1.02
N SER A 45 -9.45 9.76 2.18
CA SER A 45 -8.08 9.22 2.24
C SER A 45 -7.99 7.72 1.89
N GLY A 46 -9.09 7.11 1.44
CA GLY A 46 -9.15 5.70 1.06
C GLY A 46 -9.35 4.75 2.24
N ALA A 47 -9.90 5.25 3.35
CA ALA A 47 -10.25 4.45 4.51
C ALA A 47 -11.38 3.46 4.19
N LYS A 48 -11.17 2.18 4.51
CA LYS A 48 -12.24 1.17 4.48
C LYS A 48 -12.87 1.06 5.88
N VAL A 49 -14.15 1.35 6.02
CA VAL A 49 -14.87 1.18 7.29
C VAL A 49 -15.03 -0.33 7.56
N ILE A 50 -14.47 -0.81 8.67
CA ILE A 50 -14.58 -2.20 9.12
C ILE A 50 -15.74 -2.36 10.08
N SER A 51 -15.92 -1.39 10.98
CA SER A 51 -17.00 -1.37 11.96
C SER A 51 -17.40 0.07 12.27
N SER A 52 -18.67 0.29 12.57
CA SER A 52 -19.24 1.58 12.97
C SER A 52 -20.24 1.29 14.08
N GLU A 53 -19.93 1.75 15.30
CA GLU A 53 -20.77 1.60 16.49
C GLU A 53 -21.19 2.98 17.00
N ARG A 54 -22.49 3.20 17.18
CA ARG A 54 -23.02 4.39 17.86
C ARG A 54 -23.26 4.06 19.32
N LEU A 55 -22.59 4.78 20.21
CA LEU A 55 -22.83 4.68 21.65
C LEU A 55 -24.10 5.46 22.02
N SER A 56 -24.76 5.00 23.08
CA SER A 56 -26.04 5.53 23.56
C SER A 56 -26.00 7.01 23.98
N CYS A 57 -24.82 7.60 24.17
CA CYS A 57 -24.64 9.03 24.46
C CYS A 57 -24.55 9.93 23.22
N GLY A 58 -24.62 9.38 22.00
CA GLY A 58 -24.46 10.15 20.76
C GLY A 58 -23.03 10.15 20.22
N ASP A 59 -22.06 9.63 20.98
CA ASP A 59 -20.70 9.38 20.50
C ASP A 59 -20.69 8.26 19.43
N LEU A 60 -19.90 8.43 18.38
CA LEU A 60 -19.75 7.46 17.30
C LEU A 60 -18.31 6.89 17.32
N VAL A 61 -18.17 5.58 17.23
CA VAL A 61 -16.88 4.89 17.17
C VAL A 61 -16.79 4.18 15.82
N GLU A 62 -15.86 4.61 14.96
CA GLU A 62 -15.62 3.93 13.68
C GLU A 62 -14.22 3.35 13.64
N VAL A 63 -14.12 2.10 13.20
CA VAL A 63 -12.86 1.42 12.91
C VAL A 63 -12.62 1.48 11.41
N TYR A 64 -11.56 2.18 11.04
CA TYR A 64 -11.09 2.29 9.66
C TYR A 64 -9.88 1.39 9.44
N GLN A 65 -9.84 0.73 8.30
CA GLN A 65 -8.67 0.02 7.81
C GLN A 65 -8.09 0.78 6.63
N PHE A 66 -6.79 1.02 6.69
CA PHE A 66 -6.03 1.66 5.63
C PHE A 66 -5.05 0.67 5.02
N GLN A 67 -4.91 0.75 3.70
CA GLN A 67 -3.80 0.10 3.02
C GLN A 67 -2.54 0.95 3.21
N LYS A 68 -1.52 0.36 3.81
CA LYS A 68 -0.19 0.94 3.93
C LYS A 68 0.36 1.24 2.55
N GLU A 69 1.02 2.39 2.41
CA GLU A 69 1.77 2.74 1.20
C GLU A 69 2.71 1.57 0.84
N ARG A 70 2.43 0.91 -0.28
CA ARG A 70 3.29 -0.09 -0.91
C ARG A 70 3.84 0.54 -2.19
N GLY A 71 5.17 0.55 -2.29
CA GLY A 71 5.90 1.14 -3.41
C GLY A 71 7.00 2.07 -2.94
N SER A 72 8.20 1.96 -3.53
CA SER A 72 9.33 2.82 -3.20
C SER A 72 10.24 2.96 -4.42
N ALA A 73 10.67 4.19 -4.70
CA ALA A 73 11.63 4.46 -5.77
C ALA A 73 12.98 3.76 -5.51
N ALA A 74 13.40 3.69 -4.24
CA ALA A 74 14.59 2.95 -3.85
C ALA A 74 14.42 1.44 -4.09
N ARG A 75 13.23 0.91 -3.80
CA ARG A 75 12.91 -0.50 -4.08
C ARG A 75 12.92 -0.77 -5.59
N ALA A 76 12.26 0.06 -6.38
CA ALA A 76 12.26 -0.05 -7.84
C ALA A 76 13.68 0.00 -8.43
N PHE A 77 14.54 0.88 -7.90
CA PHE A 77 15.94 0.94 -8.31
C PHE A 77 16.70 -0.35 -7.97
N MET A 78 16.51 -0.90 -6.76
CA MET A 78 17.12 -2.16 -6.37
C MET A 78 16.63 -3.33 -7.24
N HIS A 79 15.34 -3.41 -7.56
CA HIS A 79 14.82 -4.39 -8.51
C HIS A 79 15.46 -4.24 -9.89
N GLY A 80 15.50 -3.02 -10.43
CA GLY A 80 16.12 -2.78 -11.74
C GLY A 80 17.61 -3.15 -11.77
N LEU A 81 18.36 -2.84 -10.70
CA LEU A 81 19.77 -3.19 -10.60
C LEU A 81 19.99 -4.70 -10.45
N LEU A 82 19.20 -5.35 -9.59
CA LEU A 82 19.29 -6.78 -9.34
C LEU A 82 18.88 -7.58 -10.58
N ASP A 83 17.87 -7.13 -11.31
CA ASP A 83 17.47 -7.73 -12.58
C ASP A 83 18.57 -7.63 -13.63
N VAL A 84 19.21 -6.46 -13.78
CA VAL A 84 20.32 -6.30 -14.72
C VAL A 84 21.52 -7.16 -14.30
N SER A 85 21.85 -7.17 -13.00
CA SER A 85 23.01 -7.91 -12.47
C SER A 85 22.84 -9.43 -12.51
N THR A 86 21.60 -9.92 -12.40
CA THR A 86 21.27 -11.36 -12.38
C THR A 86 20.65 -11.84 -13.70
N CYS A 87 20.68 -11.02 -14.74
CA CYS A 87 20.02 -11.27 -16.03
C CYS A 87 18.53 -11.68 -15.89
N GLY A 88 17.81 -11.08 -14.93
CA GLY A 88 16.39 -11.32 -14.68
C GLY A 88 16.08 -12.54 -13.80
N LEU A 89 17.08 -13.17 -13.18
CA LEU A 89 16.85 -14.27 -12.23
C LEU A 89 16.17 -13.82 -10.93
N TRP A 90 16.43 -12.56 -10.50
CA TRP A 90 15.82 -11.97 -9.32
C TRP A 90 14.28 -11.88 -9.44
N GLU A 91 13.74 -11.66 -10.64
CA GLU A 91 12.29 -11.68 -10.87
C GLU A 91 11.61 -13.03 -10.62
N VAL A 92 12.32 -14.14 -10.84
CA VAL A 92 11.76 -15.48 -10.65
C VAL A 92 11.72 -15.87 -9.18
N VAL A 93 12.70 -15.41 -8.40
CA VAL A 93 12.88 -15.81 -6.99
C VAL A 93 12.39 -14.73 -6.02
N GLY A 94 12.67 -13.46 -6.28
CA GLY A 94 12.35 -12.33 -5.42
C GLY A 94 10.86 -11.98 -5.42
N THR A 95 10.21 -11.96 -6.60
CA THR A 95 8.79 -11.62 -6.73
C THR A 95 7.84 -12.51 -5.90
N PRO A 96 7.97 -13.84 -5.86
CA PRO A 96 7.13 -14.66 -4.97
C PRO A 96 7.44 -14.46 -3.49
N ILE A 97 8.71 -14.28 -3.11
CA ILE A 97 9.11 -14.00 -1.71
C ILE A 97 8.49 -12.68 -1.24
N GLU A 98 8.56 -11.66 -2.10
CA GLU A 98 7.97 -10.36 -1.83
C GLU A 98 6.44 -10.37 -1.82
N ALA A 99 5.81 -11.21 -2.64
CA ALA A 99 4.36 -11.42 -2.61
C ALA A 99 3.92 -12.09 -1.28
N CYS A 100 4.72 -13.01 -0.74
CA CYS A 100 4.48 -13.62 0.56
C CYS A 100 4.64 -12.61 1.72
N ILE A 101 5.71 -11.82 1.72
CA ILE A 101 5.98 -10.80 2.76
C ILE A 101 5.00 -9.63 2.66
N GLY A 102 4.54 -9.32 1.44
CA GLY A 102 3.68 -8.19 1.14
C GLY A 102 2.26 -8.30 1.67
N LYS A 103 1.79 -9.42 2.25
CA LYS A 103 0.38 -9.57 2.68
C LYS A 103 -0.05 -8.75 3.90
N ASN A 104 0.87 -8.27 4.73
CA ASN A 104 0.55 -7.67 6.05
C ASN A 104 0.46 -6.13 6.08
N GLY A 105 0.36 -5.47 4.93
CA GLY A 105 0.38 -4.00 4.82
C GLY A 105 -0.98 -3.32 5.00
N CYS A 106 -1.80 -3.76 5.95
CA CYS A 106 -3.00 -3.02 6.35
C CYS A 106 -2.86 -2.60 7.82
N PHE A 107 -3.20 -1.36 8.16
CA PHE A 107 -3.27 -0.90 9.54
C PHE A 107 -4.70 -0.48 9.86
N SER A 108 -5.12 -0.72 11.10
CA SER A 108 -6.46 -0.39 11.57
C SER A 108 -6.37 0.78 12.54
N LEU A 109 -7.29 1.73 12.41
CA LEU A 109 -7.41 2.90 13.26
C LEU A 109 -8.81 2.94 13.82
N LYS A 110 -8.94 3.07 15.14
CA LYS A 110 -10.19 3.32 15.83
C LYS A 110 -10.30 4.82 16.11
N VAL A 111 -11.34 5.45 15.57
CA VAL A 111 -11.59 6.88 15.74
C VAL A 111 -12.86 7.06 16.56
N PHE A 112 -12.77 7.91 17.58
CA PHE A 112 -13.87 8.30 18.45
C PHE A 112 -14.36 9.69 18.06
N TYR A 113 -15.65 9.79 17.77
CA TYR A 113 -16.35 11.01 17.40
C TYR A 113 -17.31 11.43 18.51
N ASP A 114 -17.40 12.73 18.73
CA ASP A 114 -18.41 13.37 19.60
C ASP A 114 -19.76 13.52 18.86
N CYS A 115 -20.80 13.95 19.59
CA CYS A 115 -22.14 14.23 19.07
C CYS A 115 -22.16 15.24 17.91
N ASP A 116 -21.18 16.15 17.85
CA ASP A 116 -20.98 17.11 16.75
C ASP A 116 -20.08 16.56 15.60
N GLU A 117 -19.89 15.24 15.52
CA GLU A 117 -19.01 14.55 14.54
C GLU A 117 -17.52 14.99 14.59
N ASN A 118 -17.11 15.63 15.69
CA ASN A 118 -15.73 16.05 15.92
C ASN A 118 -14.88 14.91 16.47
N ILE A 119 -13.63 14.80 16.02
CA ILE A 119 -12.71 13.75 16.45
C ILE A 119 -12.22 14.04 17.87
N LYS A 120 -12.55 13.17 18.83
CA LYS A 120 -12.05 13.20 20.21
C LYS A 120 -10.70 12.50 20.34
N LYS A 121 -10.57 11.33 19.72
CA LYS A 121 -9.43 10.44 19.92
C LYS A 121 -9.22 9.52 18.73
N ILE A 122 -7.95 9.26 18.41
CA ILE A 122 -7.54 8.31 17.39
C ILE A 122 -6.62 7.29 18.07
N GLU A 123 -6.97 6.01 17.99
CA GLU A 123 -6.17 4.89 18.50
C GLU A 123 -5.75 3.99 17.34
N LEU A 124 -4.47 3.64 17.27
CA LEU A 124 -3.96 2.62 16.35
C LEU A 124 -4.20 1.23 16.96
N LEU A 125 -4.77 0.32 16.16
CA LEU A 125 -4.99 -1.08 16.52
C LEU A 125 -3.86 -1.97 16.00
#